data_AF-A0A2Z4AFY0-F1
#
_entry.id   AF-A0A2Z4AFY0-F1
#
_cell.length_a   1.000
_cell.length_b   1.000
_cell.length_c   1.000
_cell.angle_alpha   90.00
_cell.angle_beta   90.00
_cell.angle_gamma   90.00
#
_symmetry.space_group_name_H-M   'P 1'
#
loop_
_entity.id
_entity.type
_entity.pdbx_description
1 polymer ?
#
loop_
_entity_poly.entity_id
_entity_poly.type
_entity_poly.pdbx_seq_one_letter_code
_entity_poly.pdbx_strand_id
1 'polypeptide(L)'
;MKTHENYRSLIEKAETCHQDLRSIFHIDDNDVALARLYAYAYRSQTIGAFHGCQEALTQSLEGKGHDSVNSAEILGLLKDLQNLGTIPIPDNFRALTYTLYSYDKWSRAVQERLERLIDSDILQKTGRCFRENIERITTCNGIYTARDDVLPEQSTFLVPNLGIEIASLIYGENFSWNSAYLPGKCIGATNHFHKEGIEIHLGYSPMHGATMLGDCATTMTEGYAMAIPAKMEHGMDNLDNNIHWVPFIFGSMTLAGWGVFFDVEARAAKASDLNQVPLESDKMNNSVYLEREIDRIAQLPGSCREVLFPPSATASGKCGALELGIAKVGLEGLSLPDDTYRIFSVVRGRAKFSIGTVSSNLKVHDHTGIPAGMSARIYPAEDDPLVILDAVIRPCS
;
A
#
# COMPACT_ATOMS: atom_id res chain seq x y z
N MET A 1 -1.01 1.21 -24.36
CA MET A 1 -0.20 1.23 -23.13
C MET A 1 1.20 0.72 -23.44
N LYS A 2 2.22 1.29 -22.81
CA LYS A 2 3.58 0.74 -22.81
C LYS A 2 3.64 -0.53 -21.94
N THR A 3 4.47 -1.50 -22.31
CA THR A 3 4.63 -2.74 -21.54
C THR A 3 6.08 -3.22 -21.50
N HIS A 4 6.48 -3.81 -20.38
CA HIS A 4 7.70 -4.59 -20.23
C HIS A 4 7.57 -5.93 -20.96
N GLU A 5 8.71 -6.51 -21.37
CA GLU A 5 8.74 -7.79 -22.08
C GLU A 5 8.13 -8.94 -21.25
N ASN A 6 8.52 -9.07 -19.98
CA ASN A 6 7.89 -9.98 -19.02
C ASN A 6 6.36 -9.92 -19.04
N TYR A 7 5.78 -8.72 -18.93
CA TYR A 7 4.33 -8.53 -18.95
C TYR A 7 3.73 -9.02 -20.27
N ARG A 8 4.33 -8.59 -21.40
CA ARG A 8 3.87 -8.97 -22.74
C ARG A 8 3.88 -10.47 -22.94
N SER A 9 4.98 -11.14 -22.60
CA SER A 9 5.13 -12.58 -22.73
C SER A 9 4.09 -13.35 -21.91
N LEU A 10 3.73 -12.87 -20.71
CA LEU A 10 2.70 -13.49 -19.89
C LEU A 10 1.31 -13.36 -20.54
N ILE A 11 0.96 -12.15 -21.01
CA ILE A 11 -0.34 -11.94 -21.67
C ILE A 11 -0.47 -12.77 -22.95
N GLU A 12 0.58 -12.86 -23.77
CA GLU A 12 0.58 -13.72 -24.97
C GLU A 12 0.36 -15.20 -24.63
N LYS A 13 0.99 -15.70 -23.56
CA LYS A 13 0.74 -17.07 -23.05
C LYS A 13 -0.70 -17.25 -22.57
N ALA A 14 -1.24 -16.27 -21.84
CA ALA A 14 -2.61 -16.32 -21.36
C ALA A 14 -3.63 -16.31 -22.52
N GLU A 15 -3.45 -15.44 -23.51
CA GLU A 15 -4.28 -15.37 -24.71
C GLU A 15 -4.24 -16.68 -25.50
N THR A 16 -3.04 -17.24 -25.70
CA THR A 16 -2.86 -18.55 -26.36
C THR A 16 -3.61 -19.65 -25.62
N CYS A 17 -3.51 -19.70 -24.28
CA CYS A 17 -4.28 -20.64 -23.46
C CYS A 17 -5.79 -20.49 -23.68
N HIS A 18 -6.33 -19.25 -23.72
CA HIS A 18 -7.78 -19.05 -23.96
C HIS A 18 -8.23 -19.43 -25.38
N GLN A 19 -7.33 -19.36 -26.37
CA GLN A 19 -7.61 -19.74 -27.75
C GLN A 19 -7.48 -21.26 -27.99
N ASP A 20 -6.52 -21.92 -27.35
CA ASP A 20 -6.20 -23.34 -27.52
C ASP A 20 -6.82 -24.24 -26.43
N LEU A 21 -8.15 -24.24 -26.34
CA LEU A 21 -8.93 -25.13 -25.44
C LEU A 21 -8.50 -25.11 -23.96
N ARG A 22 -7.88 -24.02 -23.48
CA ARG A 22 -7.33 -23.89 -22.11
C ARG A 22 -6.13 -24.79 -21.82
N SER A 23 -5.29 -25.07 -22.83
CA SER A 23 -3.99 -25.73 -22.63
C SER A 23 -3.08 -24.91 -21.71
N ILE A 24 -2.53 -25.57 -20.67
CA ILE A 24 -1.65 -24.96 -19.66
C ILE A 24 -0.21 -25.46 -19.74
N PHE A 25 0.11 -26.35 -20.69
CA PHE A 25 1.41 -27.03 -20.75
C PHE A 25 2.60 -26.10 -21.07
N HIS A 26 2.32 -24.86 -21.49
CA HIS A 26 3.31 -23.84 -21.84
C HIS A 26 3.59 -22.88 -20.67
N ILE A 27 2.91 -23.07 -19.53
CA ILE A 27 3.00 -22.23 -18.35
C ILE A 27 3.84 -22.96 -17.30
N ASP A 28 4.96 -22.36 -16.90
CA ASP A 28 5.84 -22.89 -15.87
C ASP A 28 5.73 -22.14 -14.53
N ASP A 29 6.48 -22.58 -13.52
CA ASP A 29 6.46 -21.98 -12.18
C ASP A 29 6.97 -20.52 -12.18
N ASN A 30 7.88 -20.16 -13.09
CA ASN A 30 8.35 -18.78 -13.21
C ASN A 30 7.26 -17.88 -13.79
N ASP A 31 6.49 -18.38 -14.76
CA ASP A 31 5.32 -17.66 -15.30
C ASP A 31 4.29 -17.42 -14.21
N VAL A 32 4.01 -18.43 -13.38
CA VAL A 32 3.09 -18.33 -12.24
C VAL A 32 3.60 -17.30 -11.23
N ALA A 33 4.86 -17.42 -10.80
CA ALA A 33 5.50 -16.48 -9.87
C ALA A 33 5.40 -15.03 -10.38
N LEU A 34 5.74 -14.81 -11.64
CA LEU A 34 5.73 -13.49 -12.25
C LEU A 34 4.31 -12.95 -12.43
N ALA A 35 3.35 -13.80 -12.79
CA ALA A 35 1.94 -13.43 -12.88
C ALA A 35 1.37 -13.01 -11.52
N ARG A 36 1.77 -13.70 -10.44
CA ARG A 36 1.39 -13.31 -9.07
C ARG A 36 1.92 -11.93 -8.71
N LEU A 37 3.17 -11.62 -9.05
CA LEU A 37 3.75 -10.29 -8.83
C LEU A 37 2.94 -9.19 -9.51
N TYR A 38 2.60 -9.34 -10.79
CA TYR A 38 1.74 -8.37 -11.49
C TYR A 38 0.31 -8.33 -10.93
N ALA A 39 -0.26 -9.46 -10.52
CA ALA A 39 -1.59 -9.49 -9.92
C ALA A 39 -1.64 -8.72 -8.60
N TYR A 40 -0.63 -8.83 -7.73
CA TYR A 40 -0.53 -8.00 -6.52
C TYR A 40 -0.26 -6.52 -6.84
N ALA A 41 0.48 -6.23 -7.90
CA ALA A 41 0.66 -4.86 -8.38
C ALA A 41 -0.68 -4.23 -8.81
N TYR A 42 -1.49 -4.95 -9.58
CA TYR A 42 -2.87 -4.54 -9.91
C TYR A 42 -3.76 -4.42 -8.69
N ARG A 43 -3.65 -5.36 -7.76
CA ARG A 43 -4.41 -5.30 -6.51
C ARG A 43 -4.13 -4.02 -5.72
N SER A 44 -2.92 -3.49 -5.78
CA SER A 44 -2.57 -2.19 -5.19
C SER A 44 -3.32 -1.00 -5.81
N GLN A 45 -3.96 -1.20 -6.97
CA GLN A 45 -4.81 -0.20 -7.63
C GLN A 45 -6.30 -0.37 -7.35
N THR A 46 -6.69 -1.38 -6.56
CA THR A 46 -8.09 -1.62 -6.13
C THR A 46 -8.72 -0.35 -5.59
N ILE A 47 -8.04 0.25 -4.62
CA ILE A 47 -8.45 1.55 -4.10
C ILE A 47 -7.90 2.62 -5.05
N GLY A 48 -6.60 2.57 -5.38
CA GLY A 48 -5.86 3.42 -6.33
C GLY A 48 -6.60 3.86 -7.61
N ALA A 49 -6.10 3.42 -8.76
CA ALA A 49 -6.66 3.82 -10.04
C ALA A 49 -8.11 3.35 -10.26
N PHE A 50 -8.54 2.23 -9.67
CA PHE A 50 -9.85 1.65 -9.99
C PHE A 50 -10.99 2.38 -9.29
N HIS A 51 -10.93 2.54 -7.97
CA HIS A 51 -11.96 3.29 -7.24
C HIS A 51 -11.84 4.80 -7.49
N GLY A 52 -10.63 5.36 -7.58
CA GLY A 52 -10.44 6.79 -7.89
C GLY A 52 -10.99 7.22 -9.23
N CYS A 53 -10.78 6.40 -10.27
CA CYS A 53 -11.38 6.64 -11.57
C CYS A 53 -12.91 6.55 -11.51
N GLN A 54 -13.46 5.59 -10.77
CA GLN A 54 -14.91 5.44 -10.60
C GLN A 54 -15.54 6.68 -9.94
N GLU A 55 -14.94 7.17 -8.85
CA GLU A 55 -15.41 8.37 -8.14
C GLU A 55 -15.35 9.61 -9.05
N ALA A 56 -14.20 9.83 -9.71
CA ALA A 56 -14.03 10.97 -10.61
C ALA A 56 -15.01 10.95 -11.79
N LEU A 57 -15.30 9.76 -12.34
CA LEU A 57 -16.31 9.58 -13.38
C LEU A 57 -17.71 9.88 -12.83
N THR A 58 -18.07 9.33 -11.68
CA THR A 58 -19.39 9.52 -11.07
C THR A 58 -19.69 10.99 -10.83
N GLN A 59 -18.75 11.71 -10.22
CA GLN A 59 -18.85 13.16 -9.99
C GLN A 59 -18.98 13.96 -11.30
N SER A 60 -18.24 13.56 -12.34
CA SER A 60 -18.29 14.22 -13.65
C SER A 60 -19.63 14.01 -14.37
N LEU A 61 -20.26 12.85 -14.17
CA LEU A 61 -21.50 12.44 -14.83
C LEU A 61 -22.74 13.02 -14.15
N GLU A 62 -22.72 13.21 -12.82
CA GLU A 62 -23.81 13.87 -12.10
C GLU A 62 -24.02 15.33 -12.55
N GLY A 63 -22.97 15.99 -13.05
CA GLY A 63 -23.02 17.38 -13.53
C GLY A 63 -23.47 17.59 -14.98
N LYS A 64 -23.49 16.54 -15.82
CA LYS A 64 -23.81 16.64 -17.25
C LYS A 64 -24.67 15.46 -17.67
N GLY A 65 -25.98 15.69 -17.87
CA GLY A 65 -26.85 14.66 -18.44
C GLY A 65 -26.34 14.21 -19.82
N HIS A 66 -26.22 12.88 -20.03
CA HIS A 66 -25.73 12.11 -21.21
C HIS A 66 -24.22 11.81 -21.22
N ASP A 67 -23.69 10.63 -21.57
CA ASP A 67 -24.13 9.42 -22.32
C ASP A 67 -24.11 8.16 -21.40
N SER A 68 -25.30 7.62 -21.07
CA SER A 68 -25.45 6.69 -19.93
C SER A 68 -24.87 5.30 -20.17
N VAL A 69 -24.81 4.83 -21.43
CA VAL A 69 -24.43 3.44 -21.72
C VAL A 69 -22.91 3.25 -21.62
N ASN A 70 -22.12 4.08 -22.30
CA ASN A 70 -20.65 4.01 -22.25
C ASN A 70 -20.13 4.24 -20.82
N SER A 71 -20.73 5.19 -20.11
CA SER A 71 -20.40 5.49 -18.72
C SER A 71 -20.72 4.32 -17.79
N ALA A 72 -21.90 3.71 -17.91
CA ALA A 72 -22.28 2.54 -17.12
C ALA A 72 -21.37 1.33 -17.39
N GLU A 73 -20.93 1.12 -18.64
CA GLU A 73 -19.96 0.07 -18.96
C GLU A 73 -18.61 0.28 -18.28
N ILE A 74 -18.07 1.52 -18.31
CA ILE A 74 -16.80 1.83 -17.64
C ILE A 74 -16.93 1.60 -16.13
N LEU A 75 -18.00 2.11 -15.52
CA LEU A 75 -18.26 1.93 -14.09
C LEU A 75 -18.40 0.44 -13.72
N GLY A 76 -19.05 -0.37 -14.58
CA GLY A 76 -19.13 -1.82 -14.42
C GLY A 76 -17.76 -2.50 -14.45
N LEU A 77 -16.92 -2.16 -15.42
CA LEU A 77 -15.56 -2.70 -15.53
C LEU A 77 -14.66 -2.29 -14.36
N LEU A 78 -14.74 -1.04 -13.90
CA LEU A 78 -14.01 -0.57 -12.72
C LEU A 78 -14.43 -1.31 -11.46
N LYS A 79 -15.73 -1.60 -11.31
CA LYS A 79 -16.25 -2.42 -10.22
C LYS A 79 -15.76 -3.87 -10.30
N ASP A 80 -15.72 -4.46 -11.50
CA ASP A 80 -15.19 -5.81 -11.70
C ASP A 80 -13.69 -5.88 -11.35
N LEU A 81 -12.90 -4.87 -11.73
CA LEU A 81 -11.50 -4.72 -11.34
C LEU A 81 -11.33 -4.61 -9.81
N GLN A 82 -12.17 -3.83 -9.14
CA GLN A 82 -12.16 -3.71 -7.66
C GLN A 82 -12.50 -5.03 -6.98
N ASN A 83 -13.54 -5.73 -7.45
CA ASN A 83 -13.95 -7.04 -6.92
C ASN A 83 -12.86 -8.09 -7.11
N LEU A 84 -12.12 -8.06 -8.23
CA LEU A 84 -10.99 -8.96 -8.43
C LEU A 84 -9.89 -8.74 -7.38
N GLY A 85 -9.74 -7.50 -6.91
CA GLY A 85 -8.84 -7.13 -5.82
C GLY A 85 -9.12 -7.84 -4.49
N THR A 86 -10.36 -8.29 -4.26
CA THR A 86 -10.75 -8.99 -3.03
C THR A 86 -10.67 -10.51 -3.14
N ILE A 87 -10.36 -11.05 -4.32
CA ILE A 87 -10.28 -12.50 -4.55
C ILE A 87 -8.83 -12.96 -4.37
N PRO A 88 -8.54 -13.96 -3.50
CA PRO A 88 -7.19 -14.48 -3.29
C PRO A 88 -6.46 -14.83 -4.60
N ILE A 89 -5.21 -14.42 -4.73
CA ILE A 89 -4.39 -14.70 -5.91
C ILE A 89 -3.87 -16.15 -5.82
N PRO A 90 -4.19 -17.04 -6.78
CA PRO A 90 -3.74 -18.43 -6.75
C PRO A 90 -2.22 -18.57 -6.83
N ASP A 91 -1.72 -19.74 -6.41
CA ASP A 91 -0.31 -20.15 -6.45
C ASP A 91 0.01 -21.07 -7.66
N ASN A 92 -0.90 -21.16 -8.61
CA ASN A 92 -0.81 -22.04 -9.79
C ASN A 92 -1.14 -21.26 -11.08
N PHE A 93 -1.20 -21.96 -12.22
CA PHE A 93 -1.47 -21.38 -13.54
C PHE A 93 -2.68 -20.42 -13.62
N ARG A 94 -3.66 -20.53 -12.70
CA ARG A 94 -4.81 -19.61 -12.62
C ARG A 94 -4.41 -18.18 -12.24
N ALA A 95 -3.26 -17.97 -11.59
CA ALA A 95 -2.70 -16.63 -11.38
C ALA A 95 -2.52 -15.91 -12.73
N LEU A 96 -2.04 -16.64 -13.74
CA LEU A 96 -1.86 -16.12 -15.09
C LEU A 96 -3.17 -16.11 -15.89
N THR A 97 -3.80 -17.29 -16.06
CA THR A 97 -4.88 -17.47 -17.04
C THR A 97 -6.21 -16.87 -16.61
N TYR A 98 -6.41 -16.67 -15.31
CA TYR A 98 -7.63 -16.07 -14.78
C TYR A 98 -7.35 -14.68 -14.21
N THR A 99 -6.42 -14.57 -13.26
CA THR A 99 -6.27 -13.35 -12.46
C THR A 99 -5.60 -12.23 -13.25
N LEU A 100 -4.33 -12.40 -13.65
CA LEU A 100 -3.60 -11.40 -14.43
C LEU A 100 -4.29 -11.10 -15.77
N TYR A 101 -4.75 -12.13 -16.47
CA TYR A 101 -5.46 -11.97 -17.73
C TYR A 101 -6.74 -11.11 -17.60
N SER A 102 -7.52 -11.30 -16.53
CA SER A 102 -8.71 -10.48 -16.29
C SER A 102 -8.34 -9.02 -15.98
N TYR A 103 -7.30 -8.79 -15.18
CA TYR A 103 -6.79 -7.43 -14.93
C TYR A 103 -6.36 -6.72 -16.22
N ASP A 104 -5.57 -7.37 -17.09
CA ASP A 104 -5.16 -6.80 -18.38
C ASP A 104 -6.38 -6.47 -19.25
N LYS A 105 -7.25 -7.48 -19.47
CA LYS A 105 -8.41 -7.35 -20.35
C LYS A 105 -9.33 -6.21 -19.92
N TRP A 106 -9.67 -6.14 -18.64
CA TRP A 106 -10.60 -5.13 -18.13
C TRP A 106 -9.94 -3.75 -18.05
N SER A 107 -8.65 -3.66 -17.68
CA SER A 107 -7.94 -2.37 -17.66
C SER A 107 -7.81 -1.76 -19.05
N ARG A 108 -7.50 -2.57 -20.08
CA ARG A 108 -7.51 -2.12 -21.49
C ARG A 108 -8.90 -1.65 -21.92
N ALA A 109 -9.93 -2.43 -21.60
CA ALA A 109 -11.31 -2.11 -21.94
C ALA A 109 -11.78 -0.80 -21.30
N VAL A 110 -11.35 -0.50 -20.06
CA VAL A 110 -11.59 0.78 -19.40
C VAL A 110 -10.87 1.91 -20.12
N GLN A 111 -9.56 1.77 -20.36
CA GLN A 111 -8.78 2.81 -21.04
C GLN A 111 -9.33 3.14 -22.42
N GLU A 112 -9.61 2.14 -23.25
CA GLU A 112 -10.14 2.33 -24.61
C GLU A 112 -11.47 3.08 -24.61
N ARG A 113 -12.28 2.89 -23.56
CA ARG A 113 -13.57 3.59 -23.41
C ARG A 113 -13.38 5.01 -22.87
N LEU A 114 -12.48 5.21 -21.90
CA LEU A 114 -12.12 6.54 -21.39
C LEU A 114 -11.56 7.42 -22.52
N GLU A 115 -10.76 6.85 -23.43
CA GLU A 115 -10.21 7.56 -24.59
C GLU A 115 -11.30 7.98 -25.61
N ARG A 116 -12.51 7.43 -25.53
CA ARG A 116 -13.67 7.86 -26.35
C ARG A 116 -14.48 8.97 -25.69
N LEU A 117 -14.30 9.22 -24.39
CA LEU A 117 -15.01 10.24 -23.61
C LEU A 117 -14.27 11.60 -23.67
N ILE A 118 -14.01 12.10 -24.88
CA ILE A 118 -13.07 13.19 -25.15
C ILE A 118 -13.64 14.59 -24.84
N ASP A 119 -14.93 14.69 -24.51
CA ASP A 119 -15.66 15.96 -24.50
C ASP A 119 -15.51 16.80 -23.21
N SER A 120 -14.63 16.40 -22.29
CA SER A 120 -14.42 17.10 -21.01
C SER A 120 -12.98 17.01 -20.51
N ASP A 121 -12.38 18.14 -20.13
CA ASP A 121 -11.02 18.21 -19.56
C ASP A 121 -10.86 17.31 -18.33
N ILE A 122 -11.90 17.19 -17.51
CA ILE A 122 -11.91 16.31 -16.32
C ILE A 122 -11.84 14.84 -16.74
N LEU A 123 -12.61 14.43 -17.75
CA LEU A 123 -12.62 13.05 -18.24
C LEU A 123 -11.30 12.70 -18.94
N GLN A 124 -10.73 13.64 -19.69
CA GLN A 124 -9.39 13.48 -20.28
C GLN A 124 -8.31 13.35 -19.21
N LYS A 125 -8.39 14.15 -18.14
CA LYS A 125 -7.50 14.04 -16.98
C LYS A 125 -7.65 12.67 -16.32
N THR A 126 -8.87 12.23 -16.03
CA THR A 126 -9.16 10.91 -15.45
C THR A 126 -8.61 9.77 -16.32
N GLY A 127 -8.82 9.81 -17.64
CA GLY A 127 -8.26 8.83 -18.57
C GLY A 127 -6.73 8.78 -18.56
N ARG A 128 -6.09 9.96 -18.47
CA ARG A 128 -4.63 10.08 -18.38
C ARG A 128 -4.09 9.49 -17.08
N CYS A 129 -4.66 9.88 -15.93
CA CYS A 129 -4.25 9.39 -14.62
C CYS A 129 -4.46 7.87 -14.49
N PHE A 130 -5.59 7.34 -14.97
CA PHE A 130 -5.82 5.90 -15.02
C PHE A 130 -4.72 5.19 -15.81
N ARG A 131 -4.47 5.63 -17.05
CA ARG A 131 -3.42 5.06 -17.90
C ARG A 131 -2.05 5.11 -17.24
N GLU A 132 -1.65 6.24 -16.66
CA GLU A 132 -0.35 6.41 -16.01
C GLU A 132 -0.18 5.43 -14.84
N ASN A 133 -1.21 5.23 -14.01
CA ASN A 133 -1.17 4.26 -12.91
C ASN A 133 -1.09 2.81 -13.40
N ILE A 134 -1.83 2.44 -14.46
CA ILE A 134 -1.73 1.11 -15.06
C ILE A 134 -0.36 0.89 -15.72
N GLU A 135 0.18 1.89 -16.40
CA GLU A 135 1.50 1.79 -17.03
C GLU A 135 2.61 1.60 -16.02
N ARG A 136 2.50 2.13 -14.79
CA ARG A 136 3.45 1.81 -13.71
C ARG A 136 3.54 0.32 -13.39
N ILE A 137 2.44 -0.42 -13.57
CA ILE A 137 2.41 -1.87 -13.41
C ILE A 137 2.92 -2.55 -14.66
N THR A 138 2.38 -2.21 -15.83
CA THR A 138 2.68 -2.95 -17.06
C THR A 138 4.11 -2.72 -17.56
N THR A 139 4.74 -1.61 -17.17
CA THR A 139 6.14 -1.29 -17.54
C THR A 139 7.17 -1.70 -16.50
N CYS A 140 6.76 -2.09 -15.29
CA CYS A 140 7.70 -2.70 -14.35
C CYS A 140 8.04 -4.13 -14.80
N ASN A 141 9.08 -4.71 -14.21
CA ASN A 141 9.50 -6.08 -14.52
C ASN A 141 8.69 -7.15 -13.76
N GLY A 142 7.66 -6.75 -13.00
CA GLY A 142 6.90 -7.57 -12.05
C GLY A 142 6.98 -7.00 -10.63
N ILE A 143 8.12 -6.45 -10.22
CA ILE A 143 8.28 -5.81 -8.92
C ILE A 143 7.71 -4.38 -9.01
N TYR A 144 6.47 -4.21 -8.55
CA TYR A 144 5.82 -2.91 -8.46
C TYR A 144 6.28 -2.14 -7.23
N THR A 145 6.60 -0.87 -7.43
CA THR A 145 7.12 0.01 -6.39
C THR A 145 6.26 1.26 -6.26
N ALA A 146 5.89 1.55 -5.01
CA ALA A 146 5.19 2.78 -4.63
C ALA A 146 6.07 3.62 -3.70
N ARG A 147 5.74 4.91 -3.58
CA ARG A 147 6.47 5.85 -2.74
C ARG A 147 5.50 6.66 -1.89
N ASP A 148 5.85 6.88 -0.63
CA ASP A 148 5.06 7.69 0.32
C ASP A 148 5.42 9.18 0.29
N ASP A 149 6.52 9.55 -0.39
CA ASP A 149 6.96 10.94 -0.59
C ASP A 149 6.52 11.55 -1.93
N VAL A 150 5.99 10.73 -2.85
CA VAL A 150 5.47 11.16 -4.15
C VAL A 150 4.23 10.34 -4.49
N LEU A 151 3.05 10.90 -4.22
CA LEU A 151 1.79 10.24 -4.52
C LEU A 151 1.35 10.48 -5.97
N PRO A 152 0.94 9.43 -6.71
CA PRO A 152 0.33 9.61 -8.02
C PRO A 152 -1.03 10.32 -7.92
N GLU A 153 -1.35 11.08 -8.96
CA GLU A 153 -2.66 11.74 -9.05
C GLU A 153 -3.78 10.69 -9.24
N GLN A 154 -4.93 10.91 -8.58
CA GLN A 154 -6.07 9.97 -8.51
C GLN A 154 -5.73 8.60 -7.88
N SER A 155 -4.66 8.51 -7.09
CA SER A 155 -4.46 7.40 -6.15
C SER A 155 -4.86 7.75 -4.72
N THR A 156 -5.40 8.95 -4.51
CA THR A 156 -5.88 9.43 -3.21
C THR A 156 -7.40 9.42 -3.16
N PHE A 157 -7.94 9.16 -1.97
CA PHE A 157 -9.38 9.13 -1.71
C PHE A 157 -9.66 9.92 -0.45
N LEU A 158 -10.72 10.71 -0.48
CA LEU A 158 -11.21 11.41 0.69
C LEU A 158 -11.98 10.42 1.58
N VAL A 159 -11.52 10.21 2.81
CA VAL A 159 -12.27 9.44 3.81
C VAL A 159 -13.50 10.26 4.22
N PRO A 160 -14.74 9.84 3.86
CA PRO A 160 -15.90 10.73 3.92
C PRO A 160 -16.20 11.35 5.28
N ASN A 161 -15.90 10.63 6.37
CA ASN A 161 -16.18 11.07 7.74
C ASN A 161 -14.97 11.73 8.43
N LEU A 162 -13.78 11.65 7.85
CA LEU A 162 -12.54 12.17 8.44
C LEU A 162 -12.00 13.39 7.68
N GLY A 163 -12.34 13.52 6.39
CA GLY A 163 -11.88 14.64 5.56
C GLY A 163 -10.39 14.58 5.21
N ILE A 164 -9.73 13.43 5.42
CA ILE A 164 -8.33 13.19 5.06
C ILE A 164 -8.27 12.48 3.72
N GLU A 165 -7.32 12.89 2.89
CA GLU A 165 -6.96 12.16 1.68
C GLU A 165 -5.94 11.06 2.00
N ILE A 166 -6.25 9.81 1.64
CA ILE A 166 -5.38 8.65 1.83
C ILE A 166 -5.04 8.05 0.47
N ALA A 167 -3.78 7.73 0.25
CA ALA A 167 -3.37 6.85 -0.85
C ALA A 167 -2.96 5.48 -0.36
N SER A 168 -3.45 4.45 -1.04
CA SER A 168 -2.94 3.10 -0.88
C SER A 168 -1.73 2.90 -1.77
N LEU A 169 -0.59 2.57 -1.15
CA LEU A 169 0.69 2.42 -1.84
C LEU A 169 0.90 0.98 -2.29
N ILE A 170 0.86 0.06 -1.34
CA ILE A 170 1.00 -1.38 -1.55
C ILE A 170 -0.15 -2.08 -0.83
N TYR A 171 -0.85 -2.95 -1.54
CA TYR A 171 -1.99 -3.69 -1.02
C TYR A 171 -1.76 -5.20 -1.14
N GLY A 172 -1.72 -5.86 0.02
CA GLY A 172 -1.67 -7.32 0.10
C GLY A 172 -3.05 -7.92 -0.03
N GLU A 173 -3.71 -8.17 1.08
CA GLU A 173 -5.10 -8.65 1.14
C GLU A 173 -5.74 -8.15 2.42
N ASN A 174 -5.18 -8.61 3.52
CA ASN A 174 -5.61 -8.29 4.88
C ASN A 174 -4.86 -7.12 5.49
N PHE A 175 -3.92 -6.53 4.76
CA PHE A 175 -3.23 -5.32 5.18
C PHE A 175 -2.64 -4.57 4.00
N SER A 176 -2.38 -3.29 4.21
CA SER A 176 -1.86 -2.35 3.22
C SER A 176 -0.90 -1.37 3.87
N TRP A 177 0.01 -0.85 3.05
CA TRP A 177 0.82 0.31 3.37
C TRP A 177 0.24 1.51 2.64
N ASN A 178 -0.01 2.58 3.37
CA ASN A 178 -0.75 3.74 2.91
C ASN A 178 -0.02 5.02 3.31
N SER A 179 -0.46 6.15 2.78
CA SER A 179 0.00 7.48 3.18
C SER A 179 -1.17 8.45 3.25
N ALA A 180 -1.32 9.13 4.37
CA ALA A 180 -2.30 10.18 4.57
C ALA A 180 -1.68 11.56 4.27
N TYR A 181 -2.42 12.38 3.52
CA TYR A 181 -2.03 13.73 3.14
C TYR A 181 -2.60 14.77 4.10
N LEU A 182 -1.74 15.53 4.75
CA LEU A 182 -2.12 16.69 5.56
C LEU A 182 -1.59 17.96 4.84
N PRO A 183 -2.44 18.71 4.11
CA PRO A 183 -2.01 19.80 3.22
C PRO A 183 -1.44 21.03 3.94
N GLY A 184 -1.50 21.07 5.26
CA GLY A 184 -1.09 22.17 6.11
C GLY A 184 -1.72 22.04 7.49
N LYS A 185 -1.86 23.16 8.19
CA LYS A 185 -2.30 23.17 9.59
C LYS A 185 -3.67 22.54 9.74
N CYS A 186 -3.72 21.45 10.48
CA CYS A 186 -4.89 20.61 10.64
C CYS A 186 -4.94 20.10 12.08
N ILE A 187 -5.91 20.57 12.86
CA ILE A 187 -6.00 20.30 14.30
C ILE A 187 -7.35 19.65 14.61
N GLY A 188 -7.30 18.44 15.17
CA GLY A 188 -8.44 17.62 15.59
C GLY A 188 -9.22 16.96 14.47
N ALA A 189 -8.91 17.24 13.21
CA ALA A 189 -9.67 16.68 12.08
C ALA A 189 -9.31 15.22 11.80
N THR A 190 -8.17 14.74 12.30
CA THR A 190 -7.69 13.39 12.02
C THR A 190 -7.96 12.41 13.14
N ASN A 191 -8.53 12.84 14.26
CA ASN A 191 -8.73 11.92 15.38
C ASN A 191 -9.89 10.98 15.07
N HIS A 192 -9.67 9.68 15.23
CA HIS A 192 -10.64 8.64 14.91
C HIS A 192 -10.29 7.33 15.61
N PHE A 193 -11.13 6.32 15.43
CA PHE A 193 -10.79 4.94 15.76
C PHE A 193 -11.39 3.97 14.74
N HIS A 194 -10.89 2.74 14.76
CA HIS A 194 -11.40 1.60 14.00
C HIS A 194 -12.05 0.57 14.92
N LYS A 195 -13.18 -0.02 14.54
CA LYS A 195 -13.84 -1.06 15.37
C LYS A 195 -13.07 -2.38 15.35
N GLU A 196 -12.50 -2.71 14.20
CA GLU A 196 -11.81 -3.95 13.92
C GLU A 196 -10.39 -3.71 13.39
N GLY A 197 -10.18 -2.67 12.59
CA GLY A 197 -8.89 -2.31 12.02
C GLY A 197 -7.82 -2.05 13.07
N ILE A 198 -6.59 -2.43 12.75
CA ILE A 198 -5.38 -2.16 13.53
C ILE A 198 -4.40 -1.39 12.67
N GLU A 199 -3.62 -0.52 13.29
CA GLU A 199 -2.69 0.35 12.56
C GLU A 199 -1.29 0.39 13.16
N ILE A 200 -0.32 0.76 12.33
CA ILE A 200 0.96 1.28 12.77
C ILE A 200 1.20 2.59 12.03
N HIS A 201 1.22 3.71 12.77
CA HIS A 201 1.60 5.01 12.21
C HIS A 201 3.10 5.12 12.12
N LEU A 202 3.58 5.74 11.05
CA LEU A 202 4.98 6.05 10.81
C LEU A 202 5.10 7.54 10.53
N GLY A 203 6.17 8.14 11.04
CA GLY A 203 6.57 9.51 10.76
C GLY A 203 8.04 9.57 10.42
N TYR A 204 8.39 10.32 9.39
CA TYR A 204 9.77 10.57 8.98
C TYR A 204 10.05 12.07 9.10
N SER A 205 11.22 12.45 9.60
CA SER A 205 11.55 13.88 9.72
C SER A 205 11.56 14.56 8.34
N PRO A 206 11.23 15.87 8.30
CA PRO A 206 10.84 16.72 9.43
C PRO A 206 9.43 16.44 9.96
N MET A 207 9.29 16.46 11.29
CA MET A 207 8.00 16.35 11.95
C MET A 207 7.39 17.72 12.21
N HIS A 208 6.10 17.84 11.93
CA HIS A 208 5.37 19.11 11.95
C HIS A 208 4.18 19.10 12.91
N GLY A 209 4.05 18.07 13.75
CA GLY A 209 2.79 17.78 14.42
C GLY A 209 2.86 17.11 15.77
N ALA A 210 1.70 16.72 16.28
CA ALA A 210 1.54 15.97 17.52
C ALA A 210 0.69 14.72 17.29
N THR A 211 1.23 13.57 17.67
CA THR A 211 0.53 12.28 17.56
C THR A 211 -0.31 12.03 18.82
N MET A 212 -1.43 11.33 18.67
CA MET A 212 -2.42 11.07 19.71
C MET A 212 -2.69 9.57 19.83
N LEU A 213 -2.81 9.08 21.06
CA LEU A 213 -3.23 7.72 21.36
C LEU A 213 -4.07 7.71 22.66
N GLY A 214 -5.33 7.31 22.55
CA GLY A 214 -6.29 7.34 23.64
C GLY A 214 -6.49 8.76 24.20
N ASP A 215 -6.24 8.91 25.50
CA ASP A 215 -6.32 10.19 26.21
C ASP A 215 -4.98 10.95 26.27
N CYS A 216 -3.99 10.50 25.50
CA CYS A 216 -2.61 10.98 25.54
C CYS A 216 -2.16 11.54 24.19
N ALA A 217 -1.18 12.44 24.24
CA ALA A 217 -0.54 12.99 23.07
C ALA A 217 0.95 13.29 23.30
N THR A 218 1.69 13.37 22.20
CA THR A 218 3.10 13.77 22.17
C THR A 218 3.33 14.71 20.99
N THR A 219 3.96 15.86 21.25
CA THR A 219 4.50 16.71 20.17
C THR A 219 5.74 16.06 19.59
N MET A 220 5.78 15.92 18.26
CA MET A 220 6.84 15.21 17.55
C MET A 220 7.93 16.15 17.07
N THR A 221 9.18 15.81 17.38
CA THR A 221 10.39 16.53 16.92
C THR A 221 11.28 15.70 16.00
N GLU A 222 11.06 14.38 15.96
CA GLU A 222 11.83 13.38 15.22
C GLU A 222 10.87 12.32 14.69
N GLY A 223 11.27 11.57 13.66
CA GLY A 223 10.45 10.49 13.09
C GLY A 223 10.06 9.43 14.14
N TYR A 224 8.87 8.84 13.99
CA TYR A 224 8.31 7.88 14.95
C TYR A 224 7.68 6.67 14.29
N ALA A 225 7.46 5.62 15.10
CA ALA A 225 6.53 4.56 14.78
C ALA A 225 5.64 4.30 16.01
N MET A 226 4.33 4.13 15.79
CA MET A 226 3.35 3.95 16.86
C MET A 226 2.35 2.85 16.50
N ALA A 227 2.33 1.79 17.31
CA ALA A 227 1.38 0.69 17.18
C ALA A 227 0.02 1.07 17.78
N ILE A 228 -1.05 0.87 17.03
CA ILE A 228 -2.42 1.28 17.37
C ILE A 228 -3.34 0.05 17.33
N PRO A 229 -3.77 -0.45 18.50
CA PRO A 229 -4.78 -1.50 18.56
C PRO A 229 -6.15 -1.03 18.07
N ALA A 230 -7.01 -1.98 17.69
CA ALA A 230 -8.39 -1.66 17.35
C ALA A 230 -9.10 -1.04 18.55
N LYS A 231 -10.07 -0.17 18.27
CA LYS A 231 -10.86 0.60 19.25
C LYS A 231 -10.06 1.60 20.06
N MET A 232 -8.83 1.90 19.65
CA MET A 232 -8.04 2.99 20.20
C MET A 232 -8.28 4.27 19.41
N GLU A 233 -8.69 5.33 20.10
CA GLU A 233 -8.73 6.67 19.51
C GLU A 233 -7.30 7.12 19.21
N HIS A 234 -7.06 7.66 18.03
CA HIS A 234 -5.74 8.07 17.59
C HIS A 234 -5.83 9.06 16.42
N GLY A 235 -4.74 9.78 16.20
CA GLY A 235 -4.64 10.74 15.11
C GLY A 235 -3.35 11.55 15.18
N MET A 236 -3.23 12.53 14.28
CA MET A 236 -2.08 13.41 14.16
C MET A 236 -2.55 14.84 13.87
N ASP A 237 -2.26 15.75 14.79
CA ASP A 237 -2.42 17.18 14.53
C ASP A 237 -1.22 17.68 13.73
N ASN A 238 -1.44 18.25 12.54
CA ASN A 238 -0.42 19.03 11.85
C ASN A 238 -0.45 20.46 12.41
N LEU A 239 0.61 20.85 13.12
CA LEU A 239 0.65 22.09 13.90
C LEU A 239 1.16 23.29 13.09
N ASP A 240 1.79 23.06 11.95
CA ASP A 240 2.28 24.11 11.06
C ASP A 240 1.65 24.08 9.66
N ASN A 241 2.06 25.00 8.78
CA ASN A 241 1.49 25.14 7.44
C ASN A 241 2.22 24.29 6.38
N ASN A 242 3.19 23.48 6.77
CA ASN A 242 3.87 22.60 5.84
C ASN A 242 3.00 21.39 5.54
N ILE A 243 3.16 20.86 4.33
CA ILE A 243 2.60 19.56 3.97
C ILE A 243 3.24 18.51 4.86
N HIS A 244 2.42 17.67 5.48
CA HIS A 244 2.88 16.51 6.21
C HIS A 244 2.25 15.25 5.65
N TRP A 245 3.10 14.25 5.37
CA TRP A 245 2.69 12.91 4.98
C TRP A 245 2.79 12.02 6.19
N VAL A 246 1.74 11.25 6.47
CA VAL A 246 1.73 10.25 7.54
C VAL A 246 1.62 8.88 6.89
N PRO A 247 2.75 8.18 6.64
CA PRO A 247 2.71 6.80 6.22
C PRO A 247 2.16 5.92 7.34
N PHE A 248 1.37 4.93 7.00
CA PHE A 248 0.83 4.01 7.99
C PHE A 248 0.52 2.65 7.37
N ILE A 249 0.55 1.63 8.23
CA ILE A 249 0.18 0.27 7.88
C ILE A 249 -1.19 0.02 8.49
N PHE A 250 -2.17 -0.35 7.66
CA PHE A 250 -3.50 -0.76 8.13
C PHE A 250 -3.66 -2.26 7.97
N GLY A 251 -4.23 -2.94 8.97
CA GLY A 251 -4.48 -4.37 8.94
C GLY A 251 -5.88 -4.75 9.45
N SER A 252 -6.47 -5.76 8.82
CA SER A 252 -7.66 -6.47 9.30
C SER A 252 -7.84 -7.82 8.59
N MET A 253 -7.98 -8.89 9.37
CA MET A 253 -8.30 -10.24 8.88
C MET A 253 -9.78 -10.41 8.49
N THR A 254 -10.65 -9.44 8.84
CA THR A 254 -12.10 -9.51 8.63
C THR A 254 -12.61 -8.52 7.59
N LEU A 255 -11.94 -7.38 7.45
CA LEU A 255 -12.34 -6.28 6.56
C LEU A 255 -11.44 -6.11 5.33
N ALA A 256 -10.43 -6.98 5.19
CA ALA A 256 -9.34 -6.78 4.25
C ALA A 256 -8.69 -5.39 4.46
N GLY A 257 -7.88 -4.92 3.51
CA GLY A 257 -7.39 -3.54 3.52
C GLY A 257 -8.44 -2.47 3.19
N TRP A 258 -9.72 -2.82 3.01
CA TRP A 258 -10.82 -1.85 2.86
C TRP A 258 -11.27 -1.25 4.21
N GLY A 259 -10.89 -1.86 5.33
CA GLY A 259 -11.23 -1.36 6.67
C GLY A 259 -10.74 0.07 6.92
N VAL A 260 -9.64 0.49 6.28
CA VAL A 260 -9.14 1.88 6.34
C VAL A 260 -10.18 2.92 5.89
N PHE A 261 -11.21 2.52 5.12
CA PHE A 261 -12.29 3.42 4.68
C PHE A 261 -13.60 3.19 5.43
N PHE A 262 -14.01 1.93 5.57
CA PHE A 262 -15.34 1.60 6.07
C PHE A 262 -15.41 1.43 7.58
N ASP A 263 -14.26 1.25 8.21
CA ASP A 263 -14.14 1.04 9.65
C ASP A 263 -13.51 2.26 10.32
N VAL A 264 -14.02 3.45 10.01
CA VAL A 264 -13.54 4.71 10.57
C VAL A 264 -14.68 5.45 11.24
N GLU A 265 -14.49 5.80 12.50
CA GLU A 265 -15.36 6.72 13.22
C GLU A 265 -14.56 7.91 13.75
N ALA A 266 -14.87 9.09 13.22
CA ALA A 266 -14.21 10.33 13.62
C ALA A 266 -14.49 10.72 15.08
N ARG A 267 -13.55 11.47 15.64
CA ARG A 267 -13.55 12.00 17.01
C ARG A 267 -13.08 13.45 16.98
N ALA A 268 -13.55 14.24 17.93
CA ALA A 268 -13.33 15.68 17.94
C ALA A 268 -12.12 16.13 18.80
N ALA A 269 -11.36 15.19 19.38
CA ALA A 269 -10.25 15.55 20.27
C ALA A 269 -9.05 16.11 19.49
N LYS A 270 -8.32 17.03 20.14
CA LYS A 270 -7.11 17.68 19.63
C LYS A 270 -5.96 17.35 20.57
N ALA A 271 -4.74 17.31 20.06
CA ALA A 271 -3.57 16.97 20.88
C ALA A 271 -3.38 17.92 22.07
N SER A 272 -3.76 19.20 21.91
CA SER A 272 -3.72 20.21 22.99
C SER A 272 -4.63 19.91 24.17
N ASP A 273 -5.67 19.10 23.96
CA ASP A 273 -6.69 18.81 24.96
C ASP A 273 -6.38 17.50 25.73
N LEU A 274 -5.32 16.78 25.33
CA LEU A 274 -4.93 15.47 25.84
C LEU A 274 -3.73 15.53 26.80
N ASN A 275 -3.53 14.46 27.57
CA ASN A 275 -2.42 14.34 28.49
C ASN A 275 -1.09 14.26 27.73
N GLN A 276 -0.21 15.24 27.92
CA GLN A 276 1.12 15.23 27.30
C GLN A 276 2.02 14.22 28.01
N VAL A 277 2.52 13.25 27.26
CA VAL A 277 3.39 12.18 27.76
C VAL A 277 4.57 11.96 26.81
N PRO A 278 5.65 11.30 27.25
CA PRO A 278 6.71 10.86 26.33
C PRO A 278 6.18 9.80 25.34
N LEU A 279 6.69 9.85 24.10
CA LEU A 279 6.37 8.87 23.05
C LEU A 279 6.63 7.43 23.48
N GLU A 280 7.72 7.18 24.19
CA GLU A 280 8.16 5.84 24.61
C GLU A 280 7.42 5.32 25.85
N SER A 281 6.41 6.05 26.34
CA SER A 281 5.64 5.62 27.50
C SER A 281 4.70 4.45 27.17
N ASP A 282 4.34 3.68 28.20
CA ASP A 282 3.31 2.64 28.15
C ASP A 282 1.96 3.17 27.66
N LYS A 283 1.63 4.43 28.00
CA LYS A 283 0.42 5.13 27.55
C LYS A 283 0.40 5.41 26.05
N MET A 284 1.58 5.55 25.43
CA MET A 284 1.75 5.65 23.98
C MET A 284 2.10 4.28 23.37
N ASN A 285 1.73 3.19 24.03
CA ASN A 285 1.97 1.81 23.61
C ASN A 285 3.45 1.49 23.33
N ASN A 286 4.36 2.08 24.10
CA ASN A 286 5.81 1.95 23.94
C ASN A 286 6.27 2.29 22.51
N SER A 287 5.68 3.35 21.93
CA SER A 287 6.08 3.86 20.62
C SER A 287 7.55 4.26 20.59
N VAL A 288 8.13 4.33 19.40
CA VAL A 288 9.58 4.51 19.27
C VAL A 288 9.91 5.71 18.39
N TYR A 289 11.05 6.33 18.65
CA TYR A 289 11.67 7.26 17.71
C TYR A 289 12.33 6.46 16.58
N LEU A 290 11.66 6.41 15.43
CA LEU A 290 12.02 5.54 14.31
C LEU A 290 13.42 5.85 13.77
N GLU A 291 13.81 7.12 13.71
CA GLU A 291 15.13 7.53 13.21
C GLU A 291 16.26 7.04 14.11
N ARG A 292 16.04 7.01 15.43
CA ARG A 292 17.01 6.48 16.40
C ARG A 292 17.17 4.98 16.24
N GLU A 293 16.08 4.26 15.97
CA GLU A 293 16.11 2.81 15.70
C GLU A 293 16.80 2.48 14.38
N ILE A 294 16.58 3.29 13.34
CA ILE A 294 17.30 3.20 12.05
C ILE A 294 18.80 3.42 12.25
N ASP A 295 19.18 4.43 13.04
CA ASP A 295 20.58 4.69 13.36
C ASP A 295 21.20 3.58 14.20
N ARG A 296 20.50 3.09 15.22
CA ARG A 296 20.97 2.00 16.09
C ARG A 296 21.22 0.73 15.28
N ILE A 297 20.26 0.27 14.50
CA ILE A 297 20.40 -0.99 13.76
C ILE A 297 21.46 -0.89 12.65
N ALA A 298 21.63 0.29 12.03
CA ALA A 298 22.65 0.52 11.01
C ALA A 298 24.08 0.27 11.52
N GLN A 299 24.31 0.43 12.83
CA GLN A 299 25.62 0.19 13.46
C GLN A 299 25.90 -1.29 13.82
N LEU A 300 24.89 -2.16 13.78
CA LEU A 300 25.07 -3.58 14.10
C LEU A 300 25.91 -4.30 13.03
N PRO A 301 26.69 -5.34 13.36
CA PRO A 301 27.47 -6.07 12.36
C PRO A 301 26.59 -6.98 11.50
N GLY A 302 26.94 -7.08 10.21
CA GLY A 302 26.27 -7.99 9.26
C GLY A 302 24.80 -7.64 8.97
N SER A 303 24.10 -8.62 8.40
CA SER A 303 22.66 -8.64 8.19
C SER A 303 21.96 -9.11 9.45
N CYS A 304 21.02 -8.29 9.96
CA CYS A 304 20.22 -8.64 11.12
C CYS A 304 18.82 -8.04 11.01
N ARG A 305 17.83 -8.75 11.55
CA ARG A 305 16.44 -8.29 11.65
C ARG A 305 16.01 -8.35 13.11
N GLU A 306 15.39 -7.27 13.57
CA GLU A 306 14.76 -7.17 14.88
C GLU A 306 13.28 -6.84 14.71
N VAL A 307 12.46 -7.23 15.69
CA VAL A 307 11.03 -6.90 15.72
C VAL A 307 10.87 -5.61 16.50
N LEU A 308 10.40 -4.56 15.83
CA LEU A 308 10.14 -3.25 16.43
C LEU A 308 8.82 -3.26 17.19
N PHE A 309 7.76 -3.76 16.55
CA PHE A 309 6.48 -4.04 17.20
C PHE A 309 6.12 -5.51 17.01
N PRO A 310 6.01 -6.30 18.10
CA PRO A 310 5.50 -7.65 18.00
C PRO A 310 4.00 -7.65 17.69
N PRO A 311 3.43 -8.76 17.17
CA PRO A 311 1.99 -8.89 16.96
C PRO A 311 1.15 -8.46 18.18
N SER A 312 1.61 -8.75 19.39
CA SER A 312 0.92 -8.37 20.63
C SER A 312 0.72 -6.87 20.83
N ALA A 313 1.49 -6.01 20.14
CA ALA A 313 1.37 -4.55 20.25
C ALA A 313 0.09 -4.00 19.61
N THR A 314 -0.47 -4.72 18.64
CA THR A 314 -1.72 -4.34 17.94
C THR A 314 -2.82 -5.38 18.07
N ALA A 315 -2.51 -6.57 18.60
CA ALA A 315 -3.42 -7.71 18.66
C ALA A 315 -4.79 -7.34 19.25
N SER A 316 -5.84 -7.58 18.46
CA SER A 316 -7.22 -7.39 18.89
C SER A 316 -8.09 -8.53 18.41
N GLY A 317 -8.53 -9.38 19.35
CA GLY A 317 -9.54 -10.42 19.12
C GLY A 317 -9.39 -11.18 17.78
N LYS A 318 -10.42 -11.08 16.93
CA LYS A 318 -10.47 -11.77 15.63
C LYS A 318 -9.82 -10.98 14.47
N CYS A 319 -9.36 -9.76 14.73
CA CYS A 319 -8.94 -8.81 13.71
C CYS A 319 -7.53 -9.09 13.16
N GLY A 320 -6.77 -9.95 13.84
CA GLY A 320 -5.36 -10.19 13.56
C GLY A 320 -4.45 -9.23 14.33
N ALA A 321 -3.18 -9.26 13.96
CA ALA A 321 -2.11 -8.56 14.64
C ALA A 321 -1.00 -8.19 13.63
N LEU A 322 -0.58 -6.93 13.63
CA LEU A 322 0.53 -6.42 12.81
C LEU A 322 1.84 -6.61 13.55
N GLU A 323 2.83 -7.13 12.82
CA GLU A 323 4.24 -7.12 13.20
C GLU A 323 4.96 -6.09 12.33
N LEU A 324 5.77 -5.23 12.94
CA LEU A 324 6.72 -4.37 12.24
C LEU A 324 8.14 -4.79 12.60
N GLY A 325 8.90 -5.20 11.60
CA GLY A 325 10.33 -5.48 11.69
C GLY A 325 11.16 -4.33 11.16
N ILE A 326 12.38 -4.24 11.68
CA ILE A 326 13.45 -3.39 11.17
C ILE A 326 14.68 -4.25 10.92
N ALA A 327 15.36 -4.07 9.80
CA ALA A 327 16.52 -4.87 9.47
C ALA A 327 17.65 -4.04 8.85
N LYS A 328 18.88 -4.33 9.28
CA LYS A 328 20.08 -3.97 8.56
C LYS A 328 20.40 -5.07 7.55
N VAL A 329 20.78 -4.68 6.34
CA VAL A 329 21.23 -5.60 5.30
C VAL A 329 22.73 -5.38 5.06
N GLY A 330 23.52 -6.38 5.44
CA GLY A 330 24.96 -6.46 5.16
C GLY A 330 25.25 -6.94 3.73
N LEU A 331 26.54 -7.01 3.40
CA LEU A 331 27.02 -7.42 2.07
C LEU A 331 26.64 -8.86 1.71
N GLU A 332 26.46 -9.72 2.71
CA GLU A 332 25.95 -11.09 2.57
C GLU A 332 24.48 -11.15 2.12
N GLY A 333 23.77 -10.02 2.23
CA GLY A 333 22.35 -9.89 1.92
C GLY A 333 21.44 -10.41 3.03
N LEU A 334 20.14 -10.22 2.84
CA LEU A 334 19.09 -10.66 3.76
C LEU A 334 18.03 -11.43 2.98
N SER A 335 17.57 -12.54 3.55
CA SER A 335 16.39 -13.27 3.09
C SER A 335 15.28 -13.12 4.14
N LEU A 336 14.09 -12.75 3.69
CA LEU A 336 12.92 -12.61 4.55
C LEU A 336 12.07 -13.90 4.52
N PRO A 337 11.36 -14.24 5.61
CA PRO A 337 10.43 -15.37 5.60
C PRO A 337 9.32 -15.17 4.56
N ASP A 338 8.97 -16.25 3.86
CA ASP A 338 7.98 -16.31 2.79
C ASP A 338 6.66 -16.99 3.23
N ASP A 339 6.45 -17.17 4.53
CA ASP A 339 5.24 -17.79 5.10
C ASP A 339 3.96 -16.98 4.87
N THR A 340 4.10 -15.66 4.76
CA THR A 340 3.00 -14.69 4.69
C THR A 340 3.28 -13.61 3.66
N TYR A 341 2.23 -12.92 3.20
CA TYR A 341 2.42 -11.72 2.39
C TYR A 341 3.11 -10.66 3.24
N ARG A 342 4.16 -10.04 2.69
CA ARG A 342 4.98 -9.05 3.39
C ARG A 342 5.04 -7.76 2.59
N ILE A 343 4.91 -6.63 3.26
CA ILE A 343 5.25 -5.33 2.65
C ILE A 343 6.61 -4.90 3.19
N PHE A 344 7.44 -4.42 2.29
CA PHE A 344 8.80 -3.98 2.53
C PHE A 344 8.91 -2.49 2.22
N SER A 345 9.74 -1.77 2.97
CA SER A 345 10.07 -0.36 2.76
C SER A 345 11.57 -0.09 2.97
N VAL A 346 12.20 0.66 2.06
CA VAL A 346 13.57 1.15 2.26
C VAL A 346 13.53 2.44 3.08
N VAL A 347 14.19 2.44 4.25
CA VAL A 347 14.27 3.62 5.12
C VAL A 347 15.67 4.23 5.20
N ARG A 348 16.70 3.50 4.76
CA ARG A 348 18.07 4.03 4.61
C ARG A 348 18.80 3.34 3.46
N GLY A 349 19.55 4.11 2.67
CA GLY A 349 20.42 3.58 1.62
C GLY A 349 19.66 3.13 0.36
N ARG A 350 20.27 2.19 -0.37
CA ARG A 350 19.75 1.65 -1.64
C ARG A 350 19.88 0.13 -1.66
N ALA A 351 18.86 -0.52 -2.19
CA ALA A 351 18.78 -1.96 -2.25
C ALA A 351 18.79 -2.47 -3.69
N LYS A 352 19.53 -3.55 -3.93
CA LYS A 352 19.24 -4.48 -5.01
C LYS A 352 18.32 -5.56 -4.47
N PHE A 353 17.09 -5.57 -4.94
CA PHE A 353 16.03 -6.44 -4.47
C PHE A 353 15.65 -7.46 -5.53
N SER A 354 15.46 -8.72 -5.15
CA SER A 354 15.09 -9.79 -6.08
C SER A 354 13.99 -10.66 -5.51
N ILE A 355 13.02 -11.04 -6.35
CA ILE A 355 12.01 -12.06 -6.04
C ILE A 355 11.99 -13.04 -7.21
N GLY A 356 12.27 -14.33 -6.93
CA GLY A 356 12.42 -15.32 -7.98
C GLY A 356 13.51 -14.93 -8.98
N THR A 357 13.14 -14.83 -10.26
CA THR A 357 14.07 -14.52 -11.37
C THR A 357 14.19 -13.03 -11.70
N VAL A 358 13.40 -12.16 -11.06
CA VAL A 358 13.38 -10.72 -11.34
C VAL A 358 14.08 -9.92 -10.26
N SER A 359 14.70 -8.81 -10.65
CA SER A 359 15.44 -7.91 -9.76
C SER A 359 15.17 -6.44 -10.07
N SER A 360 15.08 -5.62 -9.04
CA SER A 360 14.90 -4.17 -9.13
C SER A 360 15.82 -3.43 -8.16
N ASN A 361 16.18 -2.20 -8.50
CA ASN A 361 16.89 -1.31 -7.58
C ASN A 361 15.87 -0.45 -6.85
N LEU A 362 15.94 -0.43 -5.52
CA LEU A 362 15.08 0.35 -4.65
C LEU A 362 15.93 1.37 -3.88
N LYS A 363 15.31 2.50 -3.53
CA LYS A 363 15.91 3.59 -2.75
C LYS A 363 14.98 3.98 -1.61
N VAL A 364 15.46 4.82 -0.70
CA VAL A 364 14.66 5.35 0.42
C VAL A 364 13.28 5.83 -0.06
N HIS A 365 12.26 5.50 0.73
CA HIS A 365 10.82 5.69 0.47
C HIS A 365 10.22 4.76 -0.58
N ASP A 366 10.96 3.82 -1.16
CA ASP A 366 10.39 2.79 -2.02
C ASP A 366 9.76 1.67 -1.18
N HIS A 367 8.51 1.34 -1.50
CA HIS A 367 7.73 0.27 -0.89
C HIS A 367 7.39 -0.80 -1.94
N THR A 368 7.48 -2.08 -1.57
CA THR A 368 7.09 -3.21 -2.45
C THR A 368 6.47 -4.36 -1.66
N GLY A 369 5.59 -5.11 -2.30
CA GLY A 369 5.00 -6.33 -1.75
C GLY A 369 5.78 -7.59 -2.11
N ILE A 370 5.78 -8.56 -1.22
CA ILE A 370 6.31 -9.92 -1.41
C ILE A 370 5.16 -10.90 -1.22
N PRO A 371 4.72 -11.59 -2.29
CA PRO A 371 3.69 -12.62 -2.17
C PRO A 371 4.11 -13.77 -1.26
N ALA A 372 3.16 -14.34 -0.52
CA ALA A 372 3.40 -15.56 0.26
C ALA A 372 3.91 -16.70 -0.64
N GLY A 373 4.83 -17.50 -0.12
CA GLY A 373 5.51 -18.59 -0.81
C GLY A 373 6.55 -18.15 -1.85
N MET A 374 6.89 -16.86 -1.93
CA MET A 374 7.94 -16.36 -2.82
C MET A 374 9.13 -15.85 -2.02
N SER A 375 10.28 -16.51 -2.20
CA SER A 375 11.51 -16.10 -1.53
C SER A 375 12.06 -14.81 -2.15
N ALA A 376 12.40 -13.85 -1.29
CA ALA A 376 12.99 -12.57 -1.67
C ALA A 376 14.40 -12.44 -1.11
N ARG A 377 15.29 -11.82 -1.88
CA ARG A 377 16.67 -11.50 -1.47
C ARG A 377 16.95 -10.02 -1.61
N ILE A 378 17.57 -9.45 -0.60
CA ILE A 378 17.90 -8.03 -0.52
C ILE A 378 19.40 -7.91 -0.33
N TYR A 379 20.04 -7.05 -1.13
CA TYR A 379 21.46 -6.71 -1.02
C TYR A 379 21.62 -5.19 -1.01
N PRO A 380 22.62 -4.64 -0.33
CA PRO A 380 22.99 -3.23 -0.51
C PRO A 380 23.47 -2.99 -1.94
N ALA A 381 23.07 -1.87 -2.53
CA ALA A 381 23.52 -1.46 -3.87
C ALA A 381 24.80 -0.60 -3.84
N GLU A 382 25.15 -0.06 -2.67
CA GLU A 382 26.26 0.86 -2.42
C GLU A 382 26.88 0.51 -1.05
N ASP A 383 27.99 1.17 -0.67
CA ASP A 383 28.72 0.89 0.57
C ASP A 383 28.02 1.44 1.84
N ASP A 384 27.03 2.33 1.68
CA ASP A 384 26.26 2.88 2.78
C ASP A 384 25.35 1.83 3.45
N PRO A 385 25.12 1.93 4.77
CA PRO A 385 24.29 0.97 5.49
C PRO A 385 22.85 0.99 4.96
N LEU A 386 22.40 -0.15 4.41
CA LEU A 386 21.02 -0.38 4.01
C LEU A 386 20.18 -0.79 5.22
N VAL A 387 19.13 -0.02 5.51
CA VAL A 387 18.13 -0.33 6.53
C VAL A 387 16.74 -0.33 5.90
N ILE A 388 15.96 -1.33 6.29
CA ILE A 388 14.62 -1.57 5.76
C ILE A 388 13.62 -1.73 6.91
N LEU A 389 12.37 -1.44 6.63
CA LEU A 389 11.23 -1.88 7.42
C LEU A 389 10.49 -2.97 6.67
N ASP A 390 9.89 -3.89 7.41
CA ASP A 390 9.00 -4.88 6.83
C ASP A 390 7.82 -5.17 7.75
N ALA A 391 6.65 -5.41 7.17
CA ALA A 391 5.42 -5.61 7.91
C ALA A 391 4.68 -6.86 7.42
N VAL A 392 4.06 -7.55 8.37
CA VAL A 392 3.14 -8.67 8.13
C VAL A 392 1.94 -8.56 9.05
N ILE A 393 0.80 -9.08 8.60
CA ILE A 393 -0.35 -9.35 9.47
C ILE A 393 -0.45 -10.85 9.75
N ARG A 394 -0.71 -11.20 11.01
CA ARG A 394 -0.91 -12.58 11.46
C ARG A 394 -2.28 -12.73 12.11
N PRO A 395 -2.94 -13.90 12.00
CA PRO A 395 -4.09 -14.22 12.83
C PRO A 395 -3.72 -14.18 14.32
N CYS A 396 -4.62 -13.71 15.18
CA CYS A 396 -4.47 -13.89 16.63
C CYS A 396 -4.67 -15.37 16.99
N SER A 397 -3.70 -15.96 17.68
CA SER A 397 -3.78 -17.33 18.21
C SER A 397 -4.69 -17.44 19.42
#